data_AF-A0A8T9Q3I7-F1
#
_entry.id   AF-A0A8T9Q3I7-F1
#
_cell.length_a   1.000
_cell.length_b   1.000
_cell.length_c   1.000
_cell.angle_alpha   90.00
_cell.angle_beta   90.00
_cell.angle_gamma   90.00
#
_symmetry.space_group_name_H-M   'P 1'
#
loop_
_entity.id
_entity.type
_entity.pdbx_description
1 polymer ?
#
loop_
_entity_poly.entity_id
_entity_poly.type
_entity_poly.pdbx_seq_one_letter_code
_entity_poly.pdbx_strand_id
1 'polypeptide(L)'
;MESKTLAEIGEELKLPGSVSYAVEGLPVNDASLRIATAAIGEIQVTPATAATPVALVNIRIARLVRVAPRPIPAGPIRVRGAAAL
;
A
#
# COMPACT_ATOMS: atom_id res chain seq x y z
N MET A 1 7.51 -9.76 -5.78
CA MET A 1 6.76 -8.85 -4.89
C MET A 1 7.09 -9.27 -3.47
N GLU A 2 7.72 -8.40 -2.70
CA GLU A 2 8.06 -8.71 -1.31
C GLU A 2 6.86 -8.38 -0.41
N SER A 3 6.63 -9.22 0.59
CA SER A 3 5.57 -9.05 1.59
C SER A 3 6.14 -9.29 2.97
N LYS A 4 5.73 -8.50 3.94
CA LYS A 4 6.09 -8.67 5.36
C LYS A 4 4.83 -8.83 6.19
N THR A 5 4.93 -9.56 7.28
CA THR A 5 3.88 -9.65 8.30
C THR A 5 3.82 -8.36 9.11
N LEU A 6 2.67 -8.10 9.74
CA LEU A 6 2.52 -6.97 10.66
C LEU A 6 3.51 -7.07 11.84
N ALA A 7 3.74 -8.28 12.34
CA ALA A 7 4.75 -8.56 13.37
C ALA A 7 6.15 -8.12 12.92
N GLU A 8 6.61 -8.57 11.74
CA GLU A 8 7.93 -8.19 11.19
C GLU A 8 8.06 -6.67 11.01
N ILE A 9 6.99 -6.00 10.56
CA ILE A 9 6.96 -4.53 10.46
C ILE A 9 7.11 -3.89 11.84
N GLY A 10 6.42 -4.42 12.86
CA GLY A 10 6.54 -3.93 14.24
C GLY A 10 7.94 -4.14 14.84
N GLU A 11 8.58 -5.28 14.56
CA GLU A 11 9.94 -5.57 15.01
C GLU A 11 10.97 -4.65 14.36
N GLU A 12 10.82 -4.36 13.07
CA GLU A 12 11.71 -3.43 12.35
C GLU A 12 11.63 -2.00 12.90
N LEU A 13 10.46 -1.60 13.39
CA LEU A 13 10.23 -0.31 14.05
C LEU A 13 10.77 -0.25 15.49
N LYS A 14 11.22 -1.39 16.05
CA LYS A 14 11.80 -1.50 17.41
C LYS A 14 10.92 -0.87 18.49
N LEU A 15 9.61 -1.09 18.40
CA LEU A 15 8.66 -0.49 19.34
C LEU A 15 8.73 -1.16 20.71
N PRO A 16 8.78 -0.37 21.81
CA PRO A 16 8.78 -0.93 23.15
C PRO A 16 7.37 -1.38 23.56
N GLY A 17 7.27 -2.59 24.11
CA GLY A 17 6.05 -3.11 24.72
C GLY A 17 5.08 -3.78 23.73
N SER A 18 3.81 -3.87 24.11
CA SER A 18 2.77 -4.48 23.28
C SER A 18 2.36 -3.58 22.12
N VAL A 19 2.20 -4.16 20.94
CA VAL A 19 1.83 -3.45 19.71
C VAL A 19 0.46 -3.93 19.23
N SER A 20 -0.43 -2.99 18.93
CA SER A 20 -1.67 -3.21 18.18
C SER A 20 -1.51 -2.68 16.76
N TYR A 21 -2.13 -3.36 15.82
CA TYR A 21 -2.02 -3.03 14.41
C TYR A 21 -3.35 -2.54 13.85
N ALA A 22 -3.27 -1.60 12.93
CA ALA A 22 -4.38 -1.15 12.12
C ALA A 22 -3.94 -1.01 10.65
N VAL A 23 -4.88 -1.24 9.73
CA VAL A 23 -4.69 -1.01 8.30
C VAL A 23 -5.79 -0.08 7.85
N GLU A 24 -5.42 1.06 7.27
CA GLU A 24 -6.37 2.12 6.92
C GLU A 24 -7.26 2.60 8.08
N GLY A 25 -6.75 2.52 9.31
CA GLY A 25 -7.50 2.84 10.53
C GLY A 25 -8.43 1.72 11.01
N LEU A 26 -8.48 0.58 10.34
CA LEU A 26 -9.23 -0.60 10.80
C LEU A 26 -8.32 -1.48 11.67
N PRO A 27 -8.72 -1.81 12.90
CA PRO A 27 -7.91 -2.65 13.77
C PRO A 27 -7.78 -4.06 13.20
N VAL A 28 -6.57 -4.62 13.28
CA VAL A 28 -6.25 -5.97 12.85
C VAL A 28 -5.74 -6.75 14.05
N ASN A 29 -6.44 -7.83 14.39
CA ASN A 29 -6.05 -8.73 15.48
C ASN A 29 -5.01 -9.78 15.08
N ASP A 30 -4.87 -10.05 13.79
CA ASP A 30 -3.94 -11.06 13.29
C ASP A 30 -2.61 -10.42 12.90
N ALA A 31 -1.59 -10.56 13.76
CA ALA A 31 -0.25 -10.03 13.49
C ALA A 31 0.53 -10.79 12.40
N SER A 32 0.02 -11.96 11.98
CA SER A 32 0.59 -12.77 10.89
C SER A 32 0.06 -12.33 9.51
N LEU A 33 -0.87 -11.38 9.46
CA LEU A 33 -1.34 -10.78 8.22
C LEU A 33 -0.17 -10.22 7.42
N ARG A 34 -0.07 -10.63 6.16
CA ARG A 34 0.97 -10.18 5.24
C ARG A 34 0.52 -8.99 4.43
N ILE A 35 1.35 -7.95 4.41
CA ILE A 35 1.18 -6.77 3.57
C ILE A 35 2.28 -6.74 2.53
N ALA A 36 1.89 -6.50 1.27
CA ALA A 36 2.83 -6.24 0.20
C ALA A 36 3.56 -4.93 0.50
N THR A 37 4.88 -4.98 0.70
CA THR A 37 5.66 -3.79 1.13
C THR A 37 5.61 -2.68 0.10
N ALA A 38 5.56 -3.03 -1.19
CA ALA A 38 5.41 -2.09 -2.29
C ALA A 38 4.06 -1.35 -2.31
N ALA A 39 3.05 -1.84 -1.58
CA ALA A 39 1.75 -1.19 -1.45
C ALA A 39 1.68 -0.25 -0.24
N ILE A 40 2.67 -0.26 0.65
CA ILE A 40 2.69 0.62 1.82
C ILE A 40 3.04 2.03 1.35
N GLY A 41 2.15 2.99 1.62
CA GLY A 41 2.39 4.40 1.37
C GLY A 41 2.94 5.14 2.57
N GLU A 42 2.40 4.84 3.76
CA GLU A 42 2.81 5.46 5.02
C GLU A 42 2.61 4.48 6.18
N ILE A 43 3.49 4.57 7.18
CA ILE A 43 3.33 3.87 8.46
C ILE A 43 3.23 4.93 9.55
N GLN A 44 2.08 5.01 10.20
CA GLN A 44 1.82 5.91 11.32
C GLN A 44 2.00 5.14 12.62
N VAL A 45 2.91 5.59 13.47
CA VAL A 45 3.15 4.98 14.78
C VAL A 45 2.66 5.92 15.87
N THR A 46 1.75 5.44 16.71
CA THR A 46 1.38 6.08 17.97
C THR A 46 2.06 5.31 19.10
N PRO A 47 3.03 5.91 19.79
CA PRO A 47 3.76 5.21 20.84
C PRO A 47 2.88 4.93 22.06
N ALA A 48 3.23 3.88 22.80
CA ALA A 48 2.63 3.61 24.10
C ALA A 48 2.92 4.77 25.07
N THR A 49 1.95 5.12 25.90
CA THR A 49 2.08 6.11 26.96
C THR A 49 1.69 5.48 28.30
N ALA A 50 1.95 6.16 29.42
CA ALA A 50 1.53 5.67 30.73
C ALA A 50 0.01 5.47 30.86
N ALA A 51 -0.79 6.22 30.09
CA ALA A 51 -2.25 6.08 30.03
C ALA A 51 -2.70 4.98 29.06
N THR A 52 -1.91 4.69 28.03
CA THR A 52 -2.20 3.69 26.99
C THR A 52 -0.95 2.81 26.77
N PRO A 53 -0.79 1.69 27.49
CA PRO A 53 0.44 0.90 27.51
C PRO A 53 0.69 0.09 26.22
N VAL A 54 -0.06 0.36 25.16
CA VAL A 54 -0.01 -0.35 23.88
C VAL A 54 0.29 0.66 22.78
N ALA A 55 1.31 0.40 21.98
CA ALA A 55 1.63 1.21 20.80
C ALA A 55 0.69 0.82 19.65
N LEU A 56 0.21 1.79 18.88
CA LEU A 56 -0.61 1.56 17.70
C LEU A 56 0.20 1.80 16.43
N VAL A 57 0.30 0.80 15.57
CA VAL A 57 0.90 0.89 14.24
C VAL A 57 -0.22 0.87 13.22
N ASN A 58 -0.47 2.00 12.57
CA ASN A 58 -1.45 2.13 11.50
C ASN A 58 -0.76 2.19 10.13
N ILE A 59 -1.05 1.23 9.27
CA ILE A 59 -0.47 1.13 7.94
C ILE A 59 -1.44 1.72 6.92
N ARG A 60 -0.97 2.71 6.16
CA ARG A 60 -1.68 3.33 5.05
C ARG A 60 -1.14 2.75 3.74
N ILE A 61 -2.04 2.26 2.92
CA ILE A 61 -1.76 1.74 1.60
C ILE A 61 -1.65 2.92 0.62
N ALA A 62 -0.56 2.95 -0.14
CA ALA A 62 -0.38 3.90 -1.22
C ALA A 62 -1.53 3.70 -2.21
N ARG A 63 -2.36 4.72 -2.38
CA ARG A 63 -3.35 4.73 -3.45
C ARG A 63 -2.56 4.71 -4.75
N LEU A 64 -2.56 3.57 -5.44
CA LEU A 64 -1.93 3.43 -6.74
C LEU A 64 -2.62 4.45 -7.67
N VAL A 65 -1.99 5.60 -7.89
CA VAL A 65 -2.42 6.51 -8.94
C VAL A 65 -2.19 5.74 -10.23
N ARG A 66 -3.27 5.17 -10.79
CA ARG A 66 -3.21 4.63 -12.14
C ARG A 66 -2.82 5.79 -13.03
N VAL A 67 -1.55 5.82 -13.43
CA VAL A 67 -1.08 6.73 -14.47
C VAL A 67 -1.99 6.45 -15.66
N ALA A 68 -2.85 7.40 -16.01
CA ALA A 68 -3.72 7.27 -17.16
C ALA A 68 -2.84 6.91 -18.36
N PRO A 69 -3.20 5.89 -19.17
CA PRO A 69 -2.47 5.60 -20.40
C PRO A 69 -2.35 6.91 -21.19
N ARG A 70 -1.12 7.29 -21.56
CA ARG A 70 -0.91 8.48 -22.39
C ARG A 70 -1.81 8.34 -23.64
N PRO A 71 -2.66 9.32 -23.95
CA PRO A 71 -3.45 9.28 -25.17
C PRO A 71 -2.49 9.09 -26.34
N ILE A 72 -2.60 7.96 -27.03
CA ILE A 72 -1.88 7.76 -28.29
C ILE A 72 -2.60 8.68 -29.28
N PRO A 73 -1.93 9.73 -29.82
CA PRO A 73 -2.57 10.58 -30.80
C PRO A 73 -2.98 9.72 -31.99
N ALA A 74 -4.22 9.90 -32.45
CA ALA A 74 -4.74 9.21 -33.62
C ALA A 74 -3.84 9.55 -34.83
N GLY A 75 -2.96 8.62 -35.19
CA GLY A 75 -2.22 8.70 -36.44
C GLY A 75 -3.18 8.51 -37.62
N PRO A 76 -2.88 9.08 -38.80
CA PRO A 76 -3.74 8.90 -39.96
C PRO A 76 -3.78 7.41 -40.35
N ILE A 77 -4.99 6.84 -40.36
CA ILE A 77 -5.25 5.49 -40.88
C ILE A 77 -5.00 5.53 -42.39
N ARG A 78 -3.95 4.87 -42.86
CA ARG A 78 -3.68 4.71 -44.30
C ARG A 78 -4.31 3.42 -44.79
N VAL A 79 -5.45 3.52 -45.47
CA VAL A 79 -6.02 2.38 -46.21
C VAL A 79 -5.35 2.34 -47.59
N ARG A 80 -4.66 1.24 -47.89
CA ARG A 80 -4.07 1.00 -49.22
C ARG A 80 -4.98 0.04 -49.98
N GLY A 81 -5.62 0.53 -51.05
CA GLY A 81 -6.44 -0.28 -51.94
C GLY A 81 -7.89 0.18 -52.02
N ALA A 82 -8.13 1.27 -52.74
CA ALA A 82 -9.41 1.48 -53.43
C ALA A 82 -9.11 1.34 -54.92
N ALA A 83 -9.27 0.12 -55.45
CA ALA A 83 -9.30 -0.09 -56.89
C ALA A 83 -10.64 0.47 -57.37
N ALA A 84 -10.62 1.59 -58.10
CA ALA A 84 -11.77 2.08 -58.83
C ALA A 84 -11.95 1.19 -60.07
N LEU A 85 -13.11 0.54 -60.14
CA LEU A 85 -13.70 -0.03 -61.36
C LEU A 85 -14.34 1.10 -62.18
#